data_AF-A0A938XQ55-F1
#
_entry.id   AF-A0A938XQ55-F1
#
_cell.length_a   1.000
_cell.length_b   1.000
_cell.length_c   1.000
_cell.angle_alpha   90.00
_cell.angle_beta   90.00
_cell.angle_gamma   90.00
#
_symmetry.space_group_name_H-M   'P 1'
#
loop_
_entity.id
_entity.type
_entity.pdbx_description
1 polymer ?
#
loop_
_entity_poly.entity_id
_entity_poly.type
_entity_poly.pdbx_seq_one_letter_code
_entity_poly.pdbx_strand_id
1 'polypeptide(L)'
;MLVNMKYHLVTIMALFITLAIGILIGSTIIGNGSISEQQQKLISDLKDDFKTLRTENQRFKGEIDRLEEQLAVNLKYRKKVLSFLFKDRLKGEKLLVITGDNIEKRITTKVINYLKLANPGVIKILKENDLEQGKYNKIIVLGRTNKEIKQQYFNKNAEIIRLSQVELNSFSQTVDKLMKIVGQTTSNLSKEGR
;
A
#
# COMPACT_ATOMS: atom_id res chain seq x y z
N MET A 1 69.98 31.58 55.16
CA MET A 1 70.27 30.19 54.70
C MET A 1 69.30 29.12 55.25
N LEU A 2 68.57 29.33 56.36
CA LEU A 2 67.60 28.37 56.94
C LEU A 2 66.25 28.23 56.19
N VAL A 3 65.91 29.20 55.35
CA VAL A 3 64.64 29.25 54.63
C VAL A 3 64.58 28.18 53.51
N ASN A 4 65.71 27.89 52.84
CA ASN A 4 65.76 26.93 51.74
C ASN A 4 65.52 25.48 52.19
N MET A 5 66.01 25.08 53.36
CA MET A 5 65.86 23.71 53.85
C MET A 5 64.40 23.38 54.23
N LYS A 6 63.66 24.37 54.75
CA LYS A 6 62.22 24.23 55.04
C LYS A 6 61.40 24.08 53.76
N TYR A 7 61.72 24.82 52.70
CA TYR A 7 61.02 24.68 51.42
C TYR A 7 61.28 23.32 50.76
N HIS A 8 62.52 22.82 50.76
CA HIS A 8 62.80 21.47 50.24
C HIS A 8 62.05 20.38 51.00
N LEU A 9 61.93 20.48 52.33
CA LEU A 9 61.16 19.53 53.13
C LEU A 9 59.67 19.56 52.78
N VAL A 10 59.10 20.76 52.62
CA VAL A 10 57.69 20.93 52.24
C VAL A 10 57.42 20.37 50.84
N THR A 11 58.31 20.58 49.87
CA THR A 11 58.18 20.00 48.53
C THR A 11 58.28 18.47 48.55
N ILE A 12 59.19 17.90 49.34
CA ILE A 12 59.31 16.44 49.48
C ILE A 12 58.02 15.87 50.11
N MET A 13 57.49 16.49 51.16
CA MET A 13 56.21 16.09 51.75
C MET A 13 55.05 16.19 50.75
N ALA A 14 54.99 17.26 49.97
CA ALA A 14 53.99 17.41 48.92
C ALA A 14 54.09 16.29 47.87
N LEU A 15 55.31 15.96 47.41
CA LEU A 15 55.54 14.86 46.47
C LEU A 15 55.08 13.51 47.03
N PHE A 16 55.35 13.23 48.30
CA PHE A 16 54.89 12.00 48.95
C PHE A 16 53.37 11.93 49.10
N ILE A 17 52.71 13.05 49.43
CA ILE A 17 51.25 13.11 49.51
C ILE A 17 50.63 12.92 48.13
N THR A 18 51.17 13.57 47.10
CA THR A 18 50.73 13.39 45.71
C THR A 18 50.89 11.94 45.28
N LEU A 19 52.00 11.30 45.62
CA LEU A 19 52.25 9.89 45.29
C LEU A 19 51.30 8.96 46.04
N ALA A 20 51.09 9.18 47.34
CA ALA A 20 50.17 8.39 48.16
C ALA A 20 48.73 8.51 47.66
N ILE A 21 48.28 9.71 47.32
CA ILE A 21 46.97 9.96 46.72
C ILE A 21 46.88 9.31 45.32
N GLY A 22 47.93 9.43 44.51
CA GLY A 22 48.00 8.81 43.18
C GLY A 22 47.87 7.29 43.24
N ILE A 23 48.56 6.64 44.19
CA ILE A 23 48.46 5.18 44.41
C ILE A 23 47.10 4.80 45.00
N LEU A 24 46.56 5.59 45.94
CA LEU A 24 45.24 5.35 46.54
C LEU A 24 44.11 5.42 45.50
N ILE A 25 44.14 6.42 44.63
CA ILE A 25 43.17 6.57 43.53
C ILE A 25 43.42 5.48 42.46
N GLY A 26 44.68 5.23 42.09
CA GLY A 26 45.04 4.20 41.10
C GLY A 26 44.65 2.78 41.54
N SER A 27 44.79 2.47 42.83
CA SER A 27 44.45 1.15 43.38
C SER A 27 42.94 0.91 43.53
N THR A 28 42.15 1.95 43.83
CA THR A 28 40.68 1.81 43.90
C THR A 28 40.03 1.59 42.52
N ILE A 29 40.63 2.10 41.44
CA ILE A 29 40.20 1.82 40.05
C ILE A 29 40.45 0.36 39.64
N ILE A 30 41.56 -0.23 40.09
CA ILE A 30 41.94 -1.61 39.74
C ILE A 30 41.26 -2.65 40.68
N GLY A 31 40.86 -2.25 41.89
CA GLY A 31 40.35 -3.14 42.94
C GLY A 31 38.84 -3.39 42.99
N ASN A 32 38.01 -2.79 42.13
CA ASN A 32 36.55 -2.82 42.31
C ASN A 32 35.83 -3.77 41.33
N GLY A 33 35.68 -5.04 41.72
CA GLY A 33 34.77 -6.00 41.06
C GLY A 33 33.31 -5.53 40.93
N SER A 34 32.91 -4.50 41.67
CA SER A 34 31.57 -3.90 41.64
C SER A 34 31.24 -3.10 40.36
N ILE A 35 32.24 -2.51 39.69
CA ILE A 35 32.03 -1.84 38.39
C ILE A 35 31.82 -2.86 37.26
N SER A 36 32.40 -4.05 37.40
CA SER A 36 32.27 -5.12 36.39
C SER A 36 30.86 -5.70 36.37
N GLU A 37 30.22 -5.91 37.52
CA GLU A 37 28.86 -6.48 37.60
C GLU A 37 27.80 -5.60 36.92
N GLN A 38 27.86 -4.28 37.11
CA GLN A 38 26.93 -3.35 36.47
C GLN A 38 27.08 -3.32 34.95
N GLN A 39 28.32 -3.37 34.45
CA GLN A 39 28.60 -3.45 33.02
C GLN A 39 28.17 -4.79 32.43
N GLN A 40 28.41 -5.90 33.13
CA GLN A 40 27.95 -7.23 32.72
C GLN A 40 26.42 -7.29 32.65
N LYS A 41 25.72 -6.71 33.63
CA LYS A 41 24.26 -6.61 33.62
C LYS A 41 23.75 -5.81 32.42
N LEU A 42 24.33 -4.64 32.14
CA LEU A 42 23.97 -3.84 30.96
C LEU A 42 24.19 -4.59 29.65
N ILE A 43 25.30 -5.32 29.52
CA ILE A 43 25.59 -6.15 28.34
C ILE A 43 24.56 -7.29 28.22
N SER A 44 24.17 -7.90 29.34
CA SER A 44 23.13 -8.93 29.36
C SER A 44 21.78 -8.38 28.91
N ASP A 45 21.37 -7.23 29.46
CA ASP A 45 20.11 -6.57 29.11
C ASP A 45 20.09 -6.21 27.61
N LEU A 46 21.18 -5.63 27.08
CA LEU A 46 21.32 -5.34 25.65
C LEU A 46 21.26 -6.59 24.77
N LYS A 47 21.82 -7.71 25.24
CA LYS A 47 21.79 -8.99 24.51
C LYS A 47 20.36 -9.54 24.46
N ASP A 48 19.62 -9.43 25.56
CA ASP A 48 18.23 -9.87 25.64
C ASP A 48 17.31 -8.98 24.81
N ASP A 49 17.52 -7.66 24.82
CA ASP A 49 16.86 -6.72 23.94
C ASP A 49 17.15 -7.07 22.47
N PHE A 50 18.43 -7.24 22.10
CA PHE A 50 18.80 -7.59 20.74
C PHE A 50 18.19 -8.92 20.28
N LYS A 51 18.13 -9.92 21.17
CA LYS A 51 17.47 -11.20 20.89
C LYS A 51 15.96 -11.01 20.68
N THR A 52 15.32 -10.18 21.48
CA THR A 52 13.90 -9.83 21.36
C THR A 52 13.64 -9.13 20.03
N LEU A 53 14.38 -8.06 19.73
CA LEU A 53 14.31 -7.34 18.45
C LEU A 53 14.52 -8.26 17.25
N ARG A 54 15.51 -9.17 17.31
CA ARG A 54 15.75 -10.15 16.24
C ARG A 54 14.57 -11.10 16.06
N THR A 55 13.99 -11.59 17.16
CA THR A 55 12.84 -12.50 17.13
C THR A 55 11.59 -11.80 16.58
N GLU A 56 11.33 -10.56 16.99
CA GLU A 56 10.23 -9.76 16.47
C GLU A 56 10.41 -9.47 14.97
N ASN A 57 11.62 -9.12 14.54
CA ASN A 57 11.92 -8.89 13.13
C ASN A 57 11.66 -10.15 12.28
N GLN A 58 12.11 -11.32 12.76
CA GLN A 58 11.81 -12.59 12.10
C GLN A 58 10.31 -12.89 12.05
N ARG A 59 9.58 -12.62 13.14
CA ARG A 59 8.12 -12.77 13.19
C ARG A 59 7.42 -11.85 12.18
N PHE A 60 7.80 -10.57 12.14
CA PHE A 60 7.22 -9.61 11.21
C PHE A 60 7.52 -9.95 9.75
N LYS A 61 8.73 -10.43 9.45
CA LYS A 61 9.04 -10.96 8.10
C LYS A 61 8.14 -12.14 7.73
N GLY A 62 7.98 -13.11 8.64
CA GLY A 62 7.07 -14.23 8.39
C GLY A 62 5.60 -13.81 8.24
N GLU A 63 5.16 -12.78 8.95
CA GLU A 63 3.82 -12.23 8.80
C GLU A 63 3.64 -11.51 7.45
N ILE A 64 4.64 -10.74 7.01
CA ILE A 64 4.66 -10.11 5.68
C ILE A 64 4.56 -11.18 4.59
N ASP A 65 5.43 -12.21 4.64
CA ASP A 65 5.43 -13.28 3.63
C ASP A 65 4.06 -13.99 3.56
N ARG A 66 3.46 -14.28 4.73
CA ARG A 66 2.13 -14.88 4.82
C ARG A 66 1.04 -13.96 4.25
N LEU A 67 1.09 -12.66 4.54
CA LEU A 67 0.12 -11.69 4.03
C LEU A 67 0.25 -11.53 2.51
N GLU A 68 1.47 -11.54 1.97
CA GLU A 68 1.73 -11.50 0.53
C GLU A 68 1.20 -12.74 -0.18
N GLU A 69 1.41 -13.93 0.38
CA GLU A 69 0.85 -15.18 -0.15
C GLU A 69 -0.69 -15.13 -0.18
N GLN A 70 -1.32 -14.73 0.93
CA GLN A 70 -2.76 -14.58 1.01
C GLN A 70 -3.28 -13.56 -0.02
N LEU A 71 -2.58 -12.44 -0.19
CA LEU A 71 -2.94 -11.43 -1.18
C LEU A 71 -2.87 -11.99 -2.61
N ALA A 72 -1.81 -12.73 -2.94
CA ALA A 72 -1.62 -13.36 -4.24
C ALA A 72 -2.73 -14.38 -4.55
N VAL A 73 -3.07 -15.23 -3.58
CA VAL A 73 -4.17 -16.19 -3.66
C VAL A 73 -5.51 -15.46 -3.88
N ASN A 74 -5.80 -14.43 -3.08
CA ASN A 74 -7.00 -13.61 -3.22
C ASN A 74 -7.10 -12.95 -4.60
N LEU A 75 -6.00 -12.40 -5.12
CA LEU A 75 -5.96 -11.79 -6.46
C LEU A 75 -6.23 -12.83 -7.56
N LYS A 76 -5.68 -14.03 -7.44
CA LYS A 76 -5.91 -15.13 -8.39
C LYS A 76 -7.37 -15.58 -8.40
N TYR A 77 -7.98 -15.78 -7.23
CA TYR A 77 -9.41 -16.10 -7.12
C TYR A 77 -10.27 -15.01 -7.72
N ARG A 78 -9.99 -13.76 -7.38
CA ARG A 78 -10.70 -12.59 -7.90
C ARG A 78 -10.66 -12.52 -9.42
N LYS A 79 -9.50 -12.74 -10.02
CA LYS A 79 -9.35 -12.82 -11.49
C LYS A 79 -10.15 -13.96 -12.10
N LYS A 80 -10.12 -15.16 -11.50
CA LYS A 80 -10.91 -16.31 -11.98
C LYS A 80 -12.42 -16.04 -11.94
N VAL A 81 -12.91 -15.50 -10.81
CA VAL A 81 -14.33 -15.13 -10.66
C VAL A 81 -14.72 -14.07 -11.68
N LEU A 82 -13.93 -13.01 -11.84
CA LEU A 82 -14.16 -11.99 -12.85
C LEU A 82 -14.22 -12.58 -14.26
N SER A 83 -13.23 -13.40 -14.63
CA SER A 83 -13.23 -14.07 -15.93
C SER A 83 -14.48 -14.93 -16.12
N PHE A 84 -14.90 -15.70 -15.11
CA PHE A 84 -16.11 -16.51 -15.20
C PHE A 84 -17.39 -15.66 -15.37
N LEU A 85 -17.51 -14.58 -14.59
CA LEU A 85 -18.69 -13.71 -14.60
C LEU A 85 -18.83 -12.91 -15.90
N PHE A 86 -17.72 -12.40 -16.41
CA PHE A 86 -17.72 -11.43 -17.51
C PHE A 86 -17.44 -12.04 -18.88
N LYS A 87 -16.79 -13.21 -18.98
CA LYS A 87 -16.32 -13.79 -20.25
C LYS A 87 -17.40 -13.76 -21.34
N ASP A 88 -17.02 -13.16 -22.48
CA ASP A 88 -17.80 -13.05 -23.72
C ASP A 88 -19.16 -12.33 -23.59
N ARG A 89 -19.45 -11.70 -22.45
CA ARG A 89 -20.74 -11.06 -22.22
C ARG A 89 -20.94 -9.74 -22.98
N LEU A 90 -19.85 -9.12 -23.46
CA LEU A 90 -19.90 -7.95 -24.32
C LEU A 90 -19.48 -8.27 -25.76
N LYS A 91 -19.43 -9.56 -26.13
CA LYS A 91 -18.99 -9.99 -27.45
C LYS A 91 -19.88 -9.38 -28.54
N GLY A 92 -19.25 -8.67 -29.48
CA GLY A 92 -19.95 -7.97 -30.57
C GLY A 92 -20.46 -6.57 -30.21
N GLU A 93 -20.42 -6.17 -28.94
CA GLU A 93 -20.83 -4.84 -28.51
C GLU A 93 -19.75 -3.78 -28.78
N LYS A 94 -20.20 -2.63 -29.29
CA LYS A 94 -19.36 -1.43 -29.44
C LYS A 94 -19.50 -0.56 -28.19
N LEU A 95 -18.51 -0.66 -27.31
CA LEU A 95 -18.45 0.01 -26.02
C LEU A 95 -17.66 1.32 -26.11
N LEU A 96 -18.24 2.40 -25.60
CA LEU A 96 -17.55 3.65 -25.35
C LEU A 96 -17.41 3.87 -23.84
N VAL A 97 -16.20 4.16 -23.38
CA VAL A 97 -15.94 4.55 -21.99
C VAL A 97 -15.54 6.02 -21.97
N ILE A 98 -16.34 6.85 -21.31
CA ILE A 98 -16.09 8.27 -21.13
C ILE A 98 -15.55 8.47 -19.72
N THR A 99 -14.38 9.08 -19.60
CA THR A 99 -13.82 9.47 -18.29
C THR A 99 -14.14 10.93 -18.05
N GLY A 100 -14.97 11.19 -17.03
CA GLY A 100 -15.29 12.53 -16.55
C GLY A 100 -14.37 12.97 -15.42
N ASP A 101 -14.71 14.10 -14.82
CA ASP A 101 -13.98 14.67 -13.69
C ASP A 101 -14.33 13.93 -12.38
N ASN A 102 -13.48 14.08 -11.37
CA ASN A 102 -13.67 13.49 -10.03
C ASN A 102 -13.70 11.95 -10.02
N ILE A 103 -12.84 11.31 -10.81
CA ILE A 103 -12.55 9.88 -10.69
C ILE A 103 -11.04 9.61 -10.78
N GLU A 104 -10.53 8.84 -9.83
CA GLU A 104 -9.12 8.47 -9.82
C GLU A 104 -8.73 7.58 -11.01
N LYS A 105 -7.60 7.87 -11.64
CA LYS A 105 -7.02 7.08 -12.75
C LYS A 105 -6.88 5.59 -12.40
N ARG A 106 -6.57 5.26 -11.13
CA ARG A 106 -6.47 3.87 -10.65
C ARG A 106 -7.80 3.13 -10.77
N ILE A 107 -8.91 3.80 -10.47
CA ILE A 107 -10.26 3.22 -10.54
C ILE A 107 -10.67 3.04 -12.00
N THR A 108 -10.45 4.06 -12.84
CA THR A 108 -10.72 3.98 -14.29
C THR A 108 -9.99 2.80 -14.91
N THR A 109 -8.70 2.61 -14.57
CA THR A 109 -7.90 1.49 -15.08
C THR A 109 -8.45 0.14 -14.65
N LYS A 110 -8.90 0.00 -13.38
CA LYS A 110 -9.53 -1.24 -12.88
C LYS A 110 -10.80 -1.57 -13.67
N VAL A 111 -11.68 -0.59 -13.86
CA VAL A 111 -12.95 -0.78 -14.59
C VAL A 111 -12.70 -1.17 -16.04
N ILE A 112 -11.79 -0.47 -16.72
CA ILE A 112 -11.40 -0.81 -18.10
C ILE A 112 -10.87 -2.25 -18.18
N ASN A 113 -10.04 -2.68 -17.24
CA ASN A 113 -9.52 -4.04 -17.22
C ASN A 113 -10.64 -5.08 -17.03
N TYR A 114 -11.64 -4.81 -16.19
CA TYR A 114 -12.79 -5.70 -16.03
C TYR A 114 -13.66 -5.74 -17.29
N LEU A 115 -13.89 -4.60 -17.94
CA LEU A 115 -14.62 -4.54 -19.20
C LEU A 115 -13.89 -5.29 -20.33
N LYS A 116 -12.55 -5.23 -20.38
CA LYS A 116 -11.75 -6.03 -21.33
C LYS A 116 -11.92 -7.53 -21.12
N LEU A 117 -12.05 -8.00 -19.87
CA LEU A 117 -12.33 -9.42 -19.59
C LEU A 117 -13.70 -9.85 -20.16
N ALA A 118 -14.62 -8.90 -20.38
CA ALA A 118 -15.91 -9.18 -20.99
C ALA A 118 -15.90 -9.34 -22.51
N ASN A 119 -14.72 -9.21 -23.14
CA ASN A 119 -14.49 -9.35 -24.58
C ASN A 119 -15.40 -8.46 -25.44
N PRO A 120 -15.37 -7.12 -25.26
CA PRO A 120 -16.13 -6.20 -26.11
C PRO A 120 -15.64 -6.28 -27.56
N GLY A 121 -16.56 -6.18 -28.52
CA GLY A 121 -16.19 -6.15 -29.94
C GLY A 121 -15.35 -4.92 -30.31
N VAL A 122 -15.70 -3.75 -29.74
CA VAL A 122 -14.89 -2.53 -29.82
C VAL A 122 -14.92 -1.83 -28.47
N ILE A 123 -13.78 -1.33 -28.00
CA ILE A 123 -13.69 -0.46 -26.82
C ILE A 123 -12.95 0.83 -27.18
N LYS A 124 -13.64 1.97 -27.15
CA LYS A 124 -13.00 3.30 -27.24
C LYS A 124 -13.04 3.97 -25.89
N ILE A 125 -11.96 4.62 -25.49
CA ILE A 125 -11.86 5.37 -24.23
C ILE A 125 -11.63 6.83 -24.61
N LEU A 126 -12.53 7.71 -24.19
CA LEU A 126 -12.46 9.14 -24.46
C LEU A 126 -12.56 9.92 -23.15
N LYS A 127 -11.98 11.11 -23.12
CA LYS A 127 -12.31 12.09 -22.08
C LYS A 127 -13.57 12.83 -22.50
N GLU A 128 -14.25 13.43 -21.52
CA GLU A 128 -15.45 14.25 -21.76
C GLU A 128 -15.24 15.36 -22.82
N ASN A 129 -14.02 15.87 -22.97
CA ASN A 129 -13.73 16.93 -23.93
C ASN A 129 -13.56 16.43 -25.37
N ASP A 130 -13.30 15.14 -25.55
CA ASP A 130 -12.96 14.53 -26.84
C ASP A 130 -14.14 13.72 -27.40
N LEU A 131 -15.38 14.09 -27.05
CA LEU A 131 -16.58 13.38 -27.50
C LEU A 131 -16.76 13.54 -29.00
N GLU A 132 -16.70 12.43 -29.72
CA GLU A 132 -16.89 12.34 -31.16
C GLU A 132 -18.17 11.56 -31.49
N GLN A 133 -18.74 11.83 -32.66
CA GLN A 133 -19.84 11.03 -33.18
C GLN A 133 -19.35 9.60 -33.48
N GLY A 134 -20.12 8.60 -33.06
CA GLY A 134 -19.80 7.22 -33.37
C GLY A 134 -20.95 6.26 -33.12
N LYS A 135 -20.92 5.11 -33.80
CA LYS A 135 -21.94 4.05 -33.68
C LYS A 135 -21.62 3.13 -32.50
N TYR A 136 -21.79 3.63 -31.27
CA TYR A 136 -21.63 2.84 -30.04
C TYR A 136 -23.00 2.41 -29.50
N ASN A 137 -23.08 1.17 -29.02
CA ASN A 137 -24.32 0.59 -28.49
C ASN A 137 -24.43 0.78 -26.98
N LYS A 138 -23.29 0.79 -26.28
CA LYS A 138 -23.22 0.92 -24.82
C LYS A 138 -22.18 1.97 -24.45
N ILE A 139 -22.56 2.89 -23.57
CA ILE A 139 -21.74 4.01 -23.16
C ILE A 139 -21.63 3.99 -21.64
N ILE A 140 -20.41 3.89 -21.14
CA ILE A 140 -20.11 3.91 -19.71
C ILE A 140 -19.41 5.21 -19.38
N VAL A 141 -20.00 5.99 -18.49
CA VAL A 141 -19.45 7.25 -17.99
C VAL A 141 -18.88 6.99 -16.61
N LEU A 142 -17.60 7.27 -16.45
CA LEU A 142 -16.86 7.10 -15.21
C LEU A 142 -16.63 8.48 -14.60
N GLY A 143 -17.22 8.75 -13.44
CA GLY A 143 -17.12 10.04 -12.75
C GLY A 143 -18.27 10.99 -13.05
N ARG A 144 -18.10 12.26 -12.67
CA ARG A 144 -19.05 13.33 -12.99
C ARG A 144 -18.72 13.90 -14.36
N THR A 145 -19.77 14.21 -15.12
CA THR A 145 -19.61 14.85 -16.43
C THR A 145 -20.43 16.13 -16.42
N ASN A 146 -19.87 17.22 -16.93
CA ASN A 146 -20.51 18.54 -16.99
C ASN A 146 -21.31 18.74 -18.28
N LYS A 147 -21.03 17.97 -19.32
CA LYS A 147 -21.74 17.98 -20.61
C LYS A 147 -22.83 16.93 -20.66
N GLU A 148 -24.02 17.33 -21.08
CA GLU A 148 -25.06 16.36 -21.42
C GLU A 148 -24.60 15.49 -22.59
N ILE A 149 -24.55 14.18 -22.34
CA ILE A 149 -24.27 13.17 -23.36
C ILE A 149 -25.53 13.05 -24.22
N LYS A 150 -25.59 13.86 -25.27
CA LYS A 150 -26.71 13.88 -26.22
C LYS A 150 -26.70 12.64 -27.11
N GLN A 151 -27.88 12.12 -27.44
CA GLN A 151 -27.99 10.97 -28.35
C GLN A 151 -27.46 11.26 -29.76
N GLN A 152 -27.33 12.53 -30.17
CA GLN A 152 -26.74 12.92 -31.45
C GLN A 152 -25.29 12.43 -31.66
N TYR A 153 -24.58 12.13 -30.58
CA TYR A 153 -23.22 11.61 -30.65
C TYR A 153 -23.20 10.10 -30.90
N PHE A 154 -24.32 9.40 -30.72
CA PHE A 154 -24.36 7.93 -30.62
C PHE A 154 -25.57 7.31 -31.33
N ASN A 155 -25.68 5.99 -31.29
CA ASN A 155 -26.87 5.31 -31.83
C ASN A 155 -28.13 5.76 -31.05
N LYS A 156 -29.28 5.88 -31.73
CA LYS A 156 -30.57 6.26 -31.11
C LYS A 156 -30.99 5.35 -29.94
N ASN A 157 -30.47 4.12 -29.90
CA ASN A 157 -30.74 3.14 -28.86
C ASN A 157 -29.53 2.91 -27.94
N ALA A 158 -28.58 3.85 -27.89
CA ALA A 158 -27.41 3.72 -27.05
C ALA A 158 -27.79 3.78 -25.56
N GLU A 159 -27.37 2.77 -24.81
CA GLU A 159 -27.56 2.71 -23.37
C GLU A 159 -26.45 3.51 -22.68
N ILE A 160 -26.82 4.55 -21.92
CA ILE A 160 -25.86 5.39 -21.17
C ILE A 160 -25.91 5.02 -19.69
N ILE A 161 -24.82 4.47 -19.17
CA ILE A 161 -24.66 4.13 -17.76
C ILE A 161 -23.63 5.05 -17.10
N ARG A 162 -23.99 5.62 -15.96
CA ARG A 162 -23.09 6.46 -15.16
C ARG A 162 -22.64 5.72 -13.91
N LEU A 163 -21.34 5.74 -13.64
CA LEU A 163 -20.72 5.12 -12.47
C LEU A 163 -19.90 6.18 -11.73
N SER A 164 -20.22 6.38 -10.46
CA SER A 164 -19.47 7.29 -9.59
C SER A 164 -18.29 6.58 -8.92
N GLN A 165 -17.31 7.35 -8.43
CA GLN A 165 -16.17 6.80 -7.70
C GLN A 165 -16.60 6.01 -6.45
N VAL A 166 -17.60 6.52 -5.70
CA VAL A 166 -18.11 5.86 -4.49
C VAL A 166 -18.58 4.43 -4.80
N GLU A 167 -19.26 4.24 -5.93
CA GLU A 167 -19.75 2.92 -6.38
C GLU A 167 -18.63 1.99 -6.86
N LEU A 168 -17.43 2.53 -7.10
CA LEU A 168 -16.27 1.83 -7.66
C LEU A 168 -15.11 1.66 -6.66
N ASN A 169 -15.32 2.06 -5.40
CA ASN A 169 -14.30 1.97 -4.36
C ASN A 169 -14.07 0.53 -3.87
N SER A 170 -15.13 -0.30 -3.88
CA SER A 170 -15.10 -1.70 -3.45
C SER A 170 -15.11 -2.66 -4.64
N PHE A 171 -14.37 -3.78 -4.52
CA PHE A 171 -14.43 -4.86 -5.50
C PHE A 171 -15.86 -5.41 -5.66
N SER A 172 -16.55 -5.69 -4.56
CA SER A 172 -17.91 -6.25 -4.60
C SER A 172 -18.90 -5.30 -5.26
N GLN A 173 -18.84 -4.01 -4.93
CA GLN A 173 -19.73 -2.99 -5.50
C GLN A 173 -19.44 -2.77 -6.99
N THR A 174 -18.15 -2.73 -7.35
CA THR A 174 -17.74 -2.64 -8.76
C THR A 174 -18.25 -3.84 -9.55
N VAL A 175 -18.11 -5.06 -9.01
CA VAL A 175 -18.58 -6.28 -9.68
C VAL A 175 -20.10 -6.31 -9.77
N ASP A 176 -20.85 -5.98 -8.71
CA ASP A 176 -22.32 -5.93 -8.76
C ASP A 176 -22.82 -4.94 -9.82
N LYS A 177 -22.24 -3.74 -9.86
CA LYS A 177 -22.60 -2.72 -10.85
C LYS A 177 -22.25 -3.13 -12.27
N LEU A 178 -21.03 -3.64 -12.49
CA LEU A 178 -20.63 -4.15 -13.80
C LEU A 178 -21.46 -5.37 -14.20
N MET A 179 -21.85 -6.23 -13.28
CA MET A 179 -22.74 -7.37 -13.55
C MET A 179 -24.13 -6.91 -13.96
N LYS A 180 -24.67 -5.84 -13.39
CA LYS A 180 -25.94 -5.24 -13.86
C LYS A 180 -25.79 -4.70 -15.29
N ILE A 181 -24.70 -4.00 -15.57
CA ILE A 181 -24.40 -3.44 -16.90
C ILE A 181 -24.29 -4.55 -17.96
N VAL A 182 -23.66 -5.65 -17.60
CA VAL A 182 -23.36 -6.76 -18.51
C VAL A 182 -24.53 -7.77 -18.57
N GLY A 183 -25.26 -7.94 -17.47
CA GLY A 183 -26.37 -8.88 -17.32
C GLY A 183 -27.71 -8.39 -17.87
N GLN A 184 -27.92 -7.08 -18.04
CA GLN A 184 -29.09 -6.56 -18.75
C GLN A 184 -29.19 -7.06 -20.21
N THR A 185 -28.09 -7.54 -20.79
CA THR A 185 -28.08 -8.24 -22.09
C THR A 185 -28.73 -9.64 -22.02
N THR A 186 -28.79 -10.28 -20.86
CA THR A 186 -29.42 -11.61 -20.70
C THR A 186 -30.93 -11.59 -20.42
N SER A 187 -31.51 -10.43 -20.08
CA SER A 187 -32.96 -10.32 -19.83
C SER A 187 -33.80 -10.43 -21.10
N ASN A 188 -33.22 -10.24 -22.29
CA ASN A 188 -33.96 -10.30 -23.56
C ASN A 188 -33.87 -11.65 -24.28
N LEU A 189 -33.10 -12.62 -23.77
CA LEU A 189 -33.02 -13.97 -24.37
C LEU A 189 -34.00 -14.98 -23.74
N SER A 190 -34.80 -14.57 -22.75
CA SER A 190 -35.84 -15.44 -22.14
C SER A 190 -37.27 -15.13 -22.61
N LYS A 191 -37.46 -14.17 -23.53
CA LYS A 191 -38.81 -13.79 -24.02
C LYS A 191 -39.08 -14.13 -25.50
N GLU A 192 -38.16 -14.76 -26.20
CA GLU A 192 -38.38 -15.27 -27.58
C GLU A 192 -38.40 -16.81 -27.66
N GLY A 193 -38.53 -17.50 -26.51
CA GLY A 193 -38.56 -18.95 -26.44
C GLY A 193 -39.65 -19.45 -25.51
N ARG A 194 -40.91 -19.17 -25.82
CA ARG A 194 -42.09 -19.99 -25.53
C ARG A 194 -43.35 -19.37 -26.11
#